data_AF-A0A7C3SND9-F1
#
_entry.id   AF-A0A7C3SND9-F1
#
_cell.length_a   1.000
_cell.length_b   1.000
_cell.length_c   1.000
_cell.angle_alpha   90.00
_cell.angle_beta   90.00
_cell.angle_gamma   90.00
#
_symmetry.space_group_name_H-M   'P 1'
#
loop_
_entity.id
_entity.type
_entity.pdbx_description
1 polymer ?
#
loop_
_entity_poly.entity_id
_entity_poly.type
_entity_poly.pdbx_seq_one_letter_code
_entity_poly.pdbx_strand_id
1 'polypeptide(L)'
;MAGSAIRLPFGPYHLALEEPFRVDLDIEGERVRGARVRIGYVHRGIEYILQRRRWYEGLRIVERVCSICTQAHSQCYAQGVEELADVEVPERAQWIRMVVAELNRIESHLLLLGVLAHKAGFDTLFMYTWYAREKIMDALELLTGNRVQYAINILGGVRRDIDGNIKAVIESKLREALKLMSNYERVFLQDRSLKSRLSGGRCSH
;
A
#
# COMPACT_ATOMS: atom_id res chain seq x y z
N MET A 1 27.68 12.58 -35.24
CA MET A 1 26.27 12.48 -35.68
C MET A 1 25.42 12.46 -34.43
N ALA A 2 24.66 13.52 -34.16
CA ALA A 2 23.75 13.55 -33.00
C ALA A 2 22.68 12.47 -33.23
N GLY A 3 22.59 11.49 -32.33
CA GLY A 3 21.63 10.40 -32.45
C GLY A 3 20.22 10.99 -32.44
N SER A 4 19.41 10.69 -33.45
CA SER A 4 18.02 11.12 -33.49
C SER A 4 17.28 10.59 -32.26
N ALA A 5 16.74 11.47 -31.43
CA ALA A 5 15.97 11.07 -30.26
C ALA A 5 14.71 10.30 -30.70
N ILE A 6 14.53 9.09 -30.16
CA ILE A 6 13.38 8.22 -30.43
C ILE A 6 12.37 8.39 -29.31
N ARG A 7 11.09 8.53 -29.67
CA ARG A 7 10.00 8.53 -28.70
C ARG A 7 9.43 7.13 -28.55
N LEU A 8 9.56 6.55 -27.37
CA LEU A 8 9.03 5.23 -27.02
C LEU A 8 7.81 5.37 -26.09
N PRO A 9 6.60 5.00 -26.53
CA PRO A 9 5.46 4.91 -25.63
C PRO A 9 5.55 3.62 -24.79
N PHE A 10 5.52 3.77 -23.47
CA PHE A 10 5.53 2.67 -22.51
C PHE A 10 4.21 2.66 -21.72
N GLY A 11 3.49 1.53 -21.72
CA GLY A 11 2.15 1.43 -21.15
C GLY A 11 1.01 1.80 -22.12
N PRO A 12 -0.26 1.81 -21.68
CA PRO A 12 -0.70 1.63 -20.29
C PRO A 12 -0.86 0.17 -19.85
N TYR A 13 -0.76 -0.80 -20.77
CA TYR A 13 -0.98 -2.24 -20.49
C TYR A 13 0.31 -3.07 -20.47
N HIS A 14 1.47 -2.42 -20.32
CA HIS A 14 2.74 -3.13 -20.34
C HIS A 14 2.89 -3.98 -19.06
N LEU A 15 3.32 -5.24 -19.20
CA LEU A 15 3.46 -6.21 -18.08
C LEU A 15 4.35 -5.72 -16.93
N ALA A 16 5.26 -4.81 -17.23
CA ALA A 16 6.15 -4.21 -16.24
C ALA A 16 5.50 -3.09 -15.40
N LEU A 17 4.22 -2.77 -15.62
CA LEU A 17 3.47 -1.78 -14.85
C LEU A 17 2.46 -2.46 -13.94
N GLU A 18 2.54 -2.19 -12.63
CA GLU A 18 1.55 -2.64 -11.64
C GLU A 18 0.21 -1.90 -11.80
N GLU A 19 0.28 -0.63 -12.19
CA GLU A 19 -0.88 0.23 -12.39
C GLU A 19 -0.91 0.79 -13.82
N PRO A 20 -2.10 1.03 -14.39
CA PRO A 20 -2.22 1.52 -15.74
C PRO A 20 -1.88 3.02 -15.80
N PHE A 21 -0.66 3.32 -16.22
CA PHE A 21 -0.22 4.65 -16.63
C PHE A 21 0.64 4.55 -17.88
N ARG A 22 0.74 5.65 -18.64
CA ARG A 22 1.56 5.71 -19.85
C ARG A 22 2.72 6.66 -19.63
N VAL A 23 3.92 6.25 -20.02
CA VAL A 23 5.11 7.11 -20.03
C VAL A 23 5.62 7.20 -21.46
N ASP A 24 5.59 8.41 -22.02
CA ASP A 24 6.25 8.70 -23.30
C ASP A 24 7.71 9.05 -23.01
N LEU A 25 8.64 8.12 -23.28
CA LEU A 25 10.07 8.28 -23.06
C LEU A 25 10.75 8.84 -24.32
N ASP A 26 11.53 9.92 -24.17
CA ASP A 26 12.43 10.40 -25.20
C ASP A 26 13.84 9.82 -24.94
N ILE A 27 14.30 8.95 -25.83
CA ILE A 27 15.49 8.11 -25.65
C ILE A 27 16.55 8.47 -26.69
N GLU A 28 17.80 8.61 -26.23
CA GLU A 28 18.99 8.73 -27.08
C GLU A 28 19.97 7.60 -26.71
N GLY A 29 20.03 6.55 -27.55
CA GLY A 29 20.75 5.32 -27.21
C GLY A 29 20.10 4.61 -26.02
N GLU A 30 20.85 4.43 -24.92
CA GLU A 30 20.35 3.86 -23.66
C GLU A 30 19.99 4.94 -22.62
N ARG A 31 20.12 6.23 -22.97
CA ARG A 31 19.90 7.34 -22.04
C ARG A 31 18.49 7.92 -22.22
N VAL A 32 17.73 7.98 -21.13
CA VAL A 32 16.46 8.71 -21.07
C VAL A 32 16.76 10.20 -20.96
N ARG A 33 16.34 11.00 -21.95
CA ARG A 33 16.49 12.46 -21.96
C ARG A 33 15.27 13.17 -21.38
N GLY A 34 14.10 12.57 -21.50
CA GLY A 34 12.85 13.09 -20.97
C GLY A 34 11.80 12.01 -20.82
N ALA A 35 10.87 12.22 -19.90
CA ALA A 35 9.73 11.34 -19.67
C ALA A 35 8.49 12.19 -19.48
N ARG A 36 7.41 11.88 -20.19
CA ARG A 36 6.09 12.50 -19.99
C ARG A 36 5.13 11.43 -19.48
N VAL A 37 4.71 11.57 -18.24
CA VAL A 37 3.77 10.64 -17.59
C VAL A 37 2.34 11.10 -17.87
N ARG A 38 1.51 10.19 -18.38
CA ARG A 38 0.07 10.34 -18.55
C ARG A 38 -0.62 9.41 -17.56
N ILE A 39 -1.41 9.99 -16.68
CA ILE A 39 -2.21 9.31 -15.66
C ILE A 39 -3.70 9.43 -15.99
N GLY A 40 -4.55 8.78 -15.20
CA GLY A 40 -6.02 8.92 -15.29
C GLY A 40 -6.75 7.74 -15.93
N TYR A 41 -6.05 6.69 -16.36
CA TYR A 41 -6.67 5.48 -16.91
C TYR A 41 -7.59 4.73 -15.92
N VAL A 42 -7.39 4.94 -14.61
CA VAL A 42 -8.21 4.40 -13.51
C VAL A 42 -8.95 5.49 -12.74
N HIS A 43 -9.15 6.67 -13.34
CA HIS A 43 -9.92 7.73 -12.71
C HIS A 43 -11.39 7.31 -12.56
N ARG A 44 -11.87 7.26 -11.32
CA ARG A 44 -13.22 6.81 -10.95
C ARG A 44 -14.15 7.94 -10.48
N GLY A 45 -13.67 9.19 -10.48
CA GLY A 45 -14.45 10.34 -10.00
C GLY A 45 -14.86 10.22 -8.52
N ILE A 46 -13.99 9.68 -7.66
CA ILE A 46 -14.30 9.40 -6.25
C ILE A 46 -14.81 10.65 -5.52
N GLU A 47 -14.16 11.79 -5.71
CA GLU A 47 -14.57 13.08 -5.13
C GLU A 47 -15.98 13.49 -5.55
N TYR A 48 -16.31 13.36 -6.84
CA TYR A 48 -17.63 13.67 -7.37
C TYR A 48 -18.72 12.76 -6.80
N ILE A 49 -18.39 11.49 -6.54
CA ILE A 49 -19.29 10.54 -5.89
C ILE A 49 -19.50 10.96 -4.42
N LEU A 50 -18.43 11.29 -3.70
CA LEU A 50 -18.52 11.68 -2.28
C LEU A 50 -19.43 12.90 -2.06
N GLN A 51 -19.43 13.87 -2.97
CA GLN A 51 -20.34 15.04 -2.92
C GLN A 51 -21.83 14.68 -2.94
N ARG A 52 -22.19 13.49 -3.45
CA ARG A 52 -23.58 13.03 -3.62
C ARG A 52 -23.97 11.93 -2.63
N ARG A 53 -23.08 11.61 -1.70
CA ARG A 53 -23.27 10.53 -0.73
C ARG A 53 -23.33 11.09 0.67
N ARG A 54 -24.01 10.38 1.54
CA ARG A 54 -24.04 10.74 2.96
C ARG A 54 -22.66 10.43 3.56
N TRP A 55 -22.25 11.18 4.58
CA TRP A 55 -20.93 11.06 5.19
C TRP A 55 -20.57 9.62 5.59
N TYR A 56 -21.51 8.88 6.19
CA TYR A 56 -21.30 7.49 6.59
C TYR A 56 -21.19 6.51 5.40
N GLU A 57 -21.76 6.84 4.24
CA GLU A 57 -21.61 6.05 3.01
C GLU A 57 -20.23 6.30 2.40
N GLY A 58 -19.71 7.52 2.56
CA GLY A 58 -18.39 7.93 2.09
C GLY A 58 -17.26 7.07 2.63
N LEU A 59 -17.34 6.60 3.88
CA LEU A 59 -16.37 5.68 4.49
C LEU A 59 -16.09 4.44 3.63
N ARG A 60 -17.15 3.83 3.07
CA ARG A 60 -17.01 2.64 2.21
C ARG A 60 -16.40 2.95 0.84
N ILE A 61 -16.49 4.20 0.41
CA ILE A 61 -15.96 4.67 -0.87
C ILE A 61 -14.48 5.00 -0.73
N VAL A 62 -14.09 5.71 0.35
CA VAL A 62 -12.70 6.11 0.58
C VAL A 62 -11.77 4.92 0.84
N GLU A 63 -12.27 3.83 1.43
CA GLU A 63 -11.53 2.56 1.54
C GLU A 63 -11.08 1.99 0.18
N ARG A 64 -11.70 2.44 -0.91
CA ARG A 64 -11.39 1.97 -2.27
C ARG A 64 -10.51 2.93 -3.06
N VAL A 65 -10.03 4.02 -2.45
CA VAL A 65 -9.09 4.95 -3.09
C VAL A 65 -7.80 4.22 -3.44
N CYS A 66 -7.23 3.51 -2.46
CA CYS A 66 -6.01 2.71 -2.56
C CYS A 66 -6.30 1.33 -1.96
N SER A 67 -6.11 0.26 -2.72
CA SER A 67 -6.34 -1.12 -2.26
C SER A 67 -5.24 -1.66 -1.35
N ILE A 68 -4.15 -0.92 -1.15
CA ILE A 68 -3.01 -1.32 -0.32
C ILE A 68 -3.04 -0.59 1.03
N CYS A 69 -3.52 0.65 1.04
CA CYS A 69 -3.47 1.56 2.17
C CYS A 69 -4.88 1.93 2.67
N THR A 70 -5.76 0.93 2.66
CA THR A 70 -7.19 1.07 2.95
C THR A 70 -7.48 1.77 4.29
N GLN A 71 -6.75 1.39 5.35
CA GLN A 71 -6.99 1.93 6.68
C GLN A 71 -6.57 3.40 6.79
N ALA A 72 -5.49 3.80 6.11
CA ALA A 72 -5.02 5.18 6.12
C ALA A 72 -6.07 6.13 5.51
N HIS A 73 -6.67 5.74 4.38
CA HIS A 73 -7.71 6.55 3.72
C HIS A 73 -9.00 6.61 4.53
N SER A 74 -9.47 5.49 5.08
CA SER A 74 -10.70 5.49 5.87
C SER A 74 -10.54 6.21 7.20
N GLN A 75 -9.37 6.11 7.83
CA GLN A 75 -9.06 6.82 9.07
C GLN A 75 -8.93 8.33 8.83
N CYS A 76 -8.23 8.76 7.78
CA CYS A 76 -8.13 10.18 7.41
C CYS A 76 -9.52 10.79 7.16
N TYR A 77 -10.38 10.08 6.42
CA TYR A 77 -11.75 10.53 6.19
C TYR A 77 -12.58 10.56 7.49
N ALA A 78 -12.50 9.53 8.33
CA ALA A 78 -13.22 9.51 9.61
C ALA A 78 -12.82 10.69 10.49
N GLN A 79 -11.51 10.91 10.67
CA GLN A 79 -10.97 12.00 11.47
C GLN A 79 -11.39 13.37 10.95
N GLY A 80 -11.33 13.60 9.63
CA GLY A 80 -11.77 14.86 9.03
C GLY A 80 -13.26 15.13 9.25
N VAL A 81 -14.10 14.10 9.20
CA VAL A 81 -15.55 14.24 9.47
C VAL A 81 -15.84 14.44 10.95
N GLU A 82 -15.12 13.73 11.82
CA GLU A 82 -15.24 13.84 13.29
C GLU A 82 -14.82 15.23 13.78
N GLU A 83 -13.74 15.78 13.22
CA GLU A 83 -13.26 17.13 13.50
C GLU A 83 -14.28 18.19 13.04
N LEU A 84 -14.86 18.04 11.84
CA LEU A 84 -15.91 18.95 11.36
C LEU A 84 -17.21 18.88 12.18
N ALA A 85 -17.48 17.75 12.82
CA ALA A 85 -18.68 17.52 13.61
C ALA A 85 -18.47 17.72 15.12
N ASP A 86 -17.26 18.09 15.55
CA ASP A 86 -16.85 18.24 16.95
C ASP A 86 -17.17 17.01 17.82
N VAL A 87 -16.89 15.81 17.27
CA VAL A 87 -17.16 14.52 17.93
C VAL A 87 -15.88 13.94 18.49
N GLU A 88 -15.83 13.77 19.81
CA GLU A 88 -14.73 13.07 20.49
C GLU A 88 -14.89 11.54 20.37
N VAL A 89 -13.88 10.88 19.81
CA VAL A 89 -13.85 9.42 19.65
C VAL A 89 -13.34 8.77 20.94
N PRO A 90 -14.02 7.72 21.46
CA PRO A 90 -13.56 7.02 22.66
C PRO A 90 -12.11 6.52 22.55
N GLU A 91 -11.33 6.66 23.62
CA GLU A 91 -9.90 6.30 23.64
C GLU A 91 -9.63 4.87 23.14
N ARG A 92 -10.45 3.90 23.59
CA ARG A 92 -10.36 2.50 23.14
C ARG A 92 -10.50 2.36 21.61
N ALA A 93 -11.39 3.14 21.00
CA ALA A 93 -11.56 3.13 19.55
C ALA A 93 -10.33 3.72 18.84
N GLN A 94 -9.70 4.75 19.38
CA GLN A 94 -8.46 5.32 18.83
C GLN A 94 -7.32 4.28 18.83
N TRP A 95 -7.15 3.53 19.92
CA TRP A 95 -6.16 2.46 20.00
C TRP A 95 -6.41 1.34 18.99
N ILE A 96 -7.67 0.94 18.80
CA ILE A 96 -8.03 -0.08 17.80
C ILE A 96 -7.71 0.43 16.38
N ARG A 97 -8.05 1.68 16.06
CA ARG A 97 -7.70 2.31 14.78
C ARG A 97 -6.19 2.27 14.53
N MET A 98 -5.39 2.60 15.56
CA MET A 98 -3.93 2.55 15.49
C MET A 98 -3.40 1.14 15.23
N VAL A 99 -3.91 0.12 15.96
CA VAL A 99 -3.49 -1.28 15.75
C VAL A 99 -3.77 -1.71 14.31
N VAL A 100 -4.95 -1.43 13.77
CA VAL A 100 -5.28 -1.78 12.39
C VAL A 100 -4.44 -0.98 11.39
N ALA A 101 -4.18 0.30 11.67
CA ALA A 101 -3.34 1.14 10.82
C ALA A 101 -1.91 0.61 10.73
N GLU A 102 -1.32 0.19 11.84
CA GLU A 102 0.03 -0.38 11.86
C GLU A 102 0.09 -1.76 11.20
N LEU A 103 -0.93 -2.61 11.39
CA LEU A 103 -1.02 -3.88 10.67
C LEU A 103 -1.12 -3.67 9.15
N ASN A 104 -1.96 -2.74 8.69
CA ASN A 104 -2.08 -2.39 7.27
C ASN A 104 -0.78 -1.74 6.74
N ARG A 105 -0.09 -0.93 7.55
CA ARG A 105 1.21 -0.36 7.18
C ARG A 105 2.25 -1.46 6.94
N ILE A 106 2.37 -2.43 7.85
CA ILE A 106 3.29 -3.57 7.70
C ILE A 106 2.95 -4.37 6.44
N GLU A 107 1.67 -4.72 6.26
CA GLU A 107 1.19 -5.45 5.08
C GLU A 107 1.51 -4.71 3.77
N SER A 108 1.29 -3.40 3.72
CA SER A 108 1.62 -2.54 2.58
C SER A 108 3.12 -2.50 2.28
N HIS A 109 3.97 -2.41 3.31
CA HIS A 109 5.43 -2.38 3.13
C HIS A 109 5.97 -3.73 2.67
N LEU A 110 5.42 -4.85 3.17
CA LEU A 110 5.77 -6.18 2.69
C LEU A 110 5.38 -6.39 1.22
N LEU A 111 4.23 -5.85 0.79
CA LEU A 111 3.86 -5.84 -0.62
C LEU A 111 4.91 -5.11 -1.46
N LEU A 112 5.28 -3.89 -1.06
CA LEU A 112 6.26 -3.09 -1.78
C LEU A 112 7.64 -3.77 -1.84
N LEU A 113 8.10 -4.35 -0.73
CA LEU A 113 9.36 -5.11 -0.68
C LEU A 113 9.33 -6.32 -1.63
N GLY A 114 8.21 -7.03 -1.70
CA GLY A 114 8.03 -8.12 -2.65
C GLY A 114 8.12 -7.63 -4.10
N VAL A 115 7.36 -6.58 -4.45
CA VAL A 115 7.38 -6.01 -5.80
C VAL A 115 8.78 -5.52 -6.17
N LEU A 116 9.49 -4.88 -5.24
CA LEU A 116 10.88 -4.45 -5.42
C LEU A 116 11.79 -5.64 -5.76
N ALA A 117 11.68 -6.74 -5.01
CA ALA A 117 12.43 -7.96 -5.26
C ALA A 117 12.14 -8.54 -6.66
N HIS A 118 10.85 -8.61 -7.04
CA HIS A 118 10.44 -9.07 -8.37
C HIS A 118 11.02 -8.20 -9.49
N LYS A 119 10.94 -6.86 -9.36
CA LYS A 119 11.53 -5.92 -10.34
C LYS A 119 13.04 -6.02 -10.44
N ALA A 120 13.71 -6.41 -9.36
CA ALA A 120 15.14 -6.66 -9.36
C ALA A 120 15.53 -8.06 -9.91
N GLY A 121 14.55 -8.93 -10.17
CA GLY A 121 14.74 -10.28 -10.72
C GLY A 121 14.81 -11.41 -9.67
N PHE A 122 14.35 -11.16 -8.43
CA PHE A 122 14.40 -12.11 -7.32
C PHE A 122 13.01 -12.66 -6.98
N ASP A 123 12.47 -13.54 -7.84
CA ASP A 123 11.11 -14.08 -7.70
C ASP A 123 10.91 -14.91 -6.43
N THR A 124 11.93 -15.67 -6.00
CA THR A 124 11.87 -16.43 -4.75
C THR A 124 11.72 -15.51 -3.54
N LEU A 125 12.42 -14.38 -3.54
CA LEU A 125 12.34 -13.38 -2.47
C LEU A 125 10.99 -12.67 -2.46
N PHE A 126 10.42 -12.40 -3.65
CA PHE A 126 9.03 -11.96 -3.80
C PHE A 126 8.06 -12.94 -3.14
N MET A 127 8.14 -14.24 -3.47
CA MET A 127 7.27 -15.27 -2.92
C MET A 127 7.37 -15.35 -1.39
N TYR A 128 8.57 -15.30 -0.82
CA TYR A 128 8.75 -15.36 0.63
C TYR A 128 8.24 -14.12 1.35
N THR A 129 8.45 -12.93 0.79
CA THR A 129 7.95 -11.69 1.37
C THR A 129 6.42 -11.66 1.36
N TRP A 130 5.81 -12.16 0.27
CA TRP A 130 4.35 -12.29 0.18
C TRP A 130 3.81 -13.36 1.12
N TYR A 131 4.53 -14.46 1.34
CA TYR A 131 4.14 -15.44 2.35
C TYR A 131 4.14 -14.87 3.78
N ALA A 132 5.10 -13.99 4.11
CA ALA A 132 5.09 -13.27 5.37
C ALA A 132 3.91 -12.29 5.46
N ARG A 133 3.60 -11.59 4.35
CA ARG A 133 2.45 -10.70 4.22
C ARG A 133 1.12 -11.42 4.50
N GLU A 134 0.96 -12.65 4.02
CA GLU A 134 -0.26 -13.44 4.28
C GLU A 134 -0.54 -13.61 5.78
N LYS A 135 0.48 -13.73 6.64
CA LYS A 135 0.27 -13.85 8.10
C LYS A 135 -0.36 -12.59 8.69
N ILE A 136 0.02 -11.42 8.18
CA ILE A 136 -0.57 -10.15 8.58
C ILE A 136 -2.00 -10.02 8.04
N MET A 137 -2.24 -10.46 6.81
CA MET A 137 -3.60 -10.47 6.23
C MET A 137 -4.54 -11.41 6.98
N ASP A 138 -4.08 -12.58 7.43
CA ASP A 138 -4.86 -13.49 8.28
C ASP A 138 -5.26 -12.82 9.60
N ALA A 139 -4.36 -12.03 10.20
CA ALA A 139 -4.64 -11.29 11.42
C ALA A 139 -5.69 -10.18 11.20
N LEU A 140 -5.58 -9.46 10.08
CA LEU A 140 -6.54 -8.44 9.67
C LEU A 140 -7.91 -9.03 9.32
N GLU A 141 -7.94 -10.21 8.69
CA GLU A 141 -9.19 -10.93 8.41
C GLU A 141 -9.88 -11.36 9.70
N LEU A 142 -9.14 -11.87 10.68
CA LEU A 142 -9.72 -12.29 11.94
C LEU A 142 -10.28 -11.10 12.75
N LEU A 143 -9.64 -9.93 12.67
CA LEU A 143 -10.11 -8.71 13.35
C LEU A 143 -11.32 -8.07 12.63
N THR A 144 -11.31 -8.04 11.30
CA THR A 144 -12.22 -7.21 10.50
C THR A 144 -13.25 -8.00 9.69
N GLY A 145 -13.05 -9.30 9.54
CA GLY A 145 -13.79 -10.17 8.62
C GLY A 145 -13.38 -10.03 7.16
N ASN A 146 -12.41 -9.16 6.82
CA ASN A 146 -11.97 -8.91 5.45
C ASN A 146 -10.43 -8.80 5.39
N ARG A 147 -9.85 -9.20 4.25
CA ARG A 147 -8.38 -9.18 4.07
C ARG A 147 -7.81 -7.84 3.59
N VAL A 148 -8.63 -7.02 2.91
CA VAL A 148 -8.17 -5.80 2.21
C VAL A 148 -9.05 -4.59 2.53
N GLN A 149 -10.38 -4.75 2.48
CA GLN A 149 -11.35 -3.70 2.81
C GLN A 149 -11.92 -3.93 4.21
N TYR A 150 -11.25 -3.35 5.21
CA TYR A 150 -11.47 -3.70 6.62
C TYR A 150 -12.83 -3.26 7.17
N ALA A 151 -13.41 -2.17 6.68
CA ALA A 151 -14.68 -1.63 7.16
C ALA A 151 -14.75 -1.47 8.70
N ILE A 152 -13.59 -1.27 9.35
CA ILE A 152 -13.45 -1.18 10.80
C ILE A 152 -13.80 0.20 11.32
N ASN A 153 -13.53 1.25 10.54
CA ASN A 153 -13.81 2.62 10.92
C ASN A 153 -15.30 2.94 10.73
N ILE A 154 -15.89 3.56 11.75
CA ILE A 154 -17.19 4.23 11.68
C ILE A 154 -17.00 5.65 12.19
N LEU A 155 -17.88 6.57 11.79
CA LEU A 155 -17.86 7.93 12.34
C LEU A 155 -18.16 7.85 13.85
N GLY A 156 -17.28 8.41 14.67
CA GLY A 156 -17.34 8.39 16.13
C GLY A 156 -16.69 7.15 16.79
N GLY A 157 -16.07 6.23 16.04
CA GLY A 157 -15.42 5.06 16.66
C GLY A 157 -15.02 3.93 15.74
N VAL A 158 -15.21 2.70 16.21
CA VAL A 158 -14.89 1.46 15.49
C VAL A 158 -16.06 0.50 15.50
N ARG A 159 -16.18 -0.31 14.44
CA ARG A 159 -17.25 -1.30 14.26
C ARG A 159 -17.12 -2.51 15.19
N ARG A 160 -15.88 -2.93 15.47
CA ARG A 160 -15.57 -4.14 16.23
C ARG A 160 -14.52 -3.83 17.29
N ASP A 161 -14.67 -4.49 18.42
CA ASP A 161 -13.71 -4.45 19.51
C ASP A 161 -12.69 -5.58 19.39
N ILE A 162 -11.54 -5.43 20.06
CA ILE A 162 -10.48 -6.45 20.15
C ILE A 162 -10.54 -7.08 21.54
N ASP A 163 -10.94 -8.36 21.60
CA ASP A 163 -10.91 -9.16 22.82
C ASP A 163 -9.52 -9.81 23.05
N GLY A 164 -9.36 -10.50 24.18
CA GLY A 164 -8.10 -11.17 24.53
C GLY A 164 -7.69 -12.29 23.57
N ASN A 165 -8.66 -12.98 22.95
CA ASN A 165 -8.39 -14.06 22.02
C ASN A 165 -7.86 -13.50 20.69
N ILE A 166 -8.52 -12.48 20.15
CA ILE A 166 -8.10 -11.77 18.94
C ILE A 166 -6.70 -11.19 19.14
N LYS A 167 -6.45 -10.56 20.30
CA LYS A 167 -5.12 -10.03 20.65
C LYS A 167 -4.04 -11.11 20.59
N ALA A 168 -4.26 -12.26 21.23
CA ALA A 168 -3.29 -13.35 21.26
C ALA A 168 -2.96 -13.88 19.85
N VAL A 169 -3.97 -13.96 18.97
CA VAL A 169 -3.78 -14.38 17.59
C VAL A 169 -2.99 -13.35 16.79
N ILE A 170 -3.31 -12.05 16.92
CA ILE A 170 -2.56 -10.97 16.25
C ILE A 170 -1.09 -11.01 16.64
N GLU A 171 -0.79 -11.16 17.93
CA GLU A 171 0.59 -11.27 18.41
C GLU A 171 1.30 -12.52 17.85
N SER A 172 0.62 -13.66 17.78
CA SER A 172 1.19 -14.87 17.18
C SER A 172 1.54 -14.65 15.71
N LYS A 173 0.62 -14.08 14.92
CA LYS A 173 0.81 -13.82 13.50
C LYS A 173 1.90 -12.80 13.23
N LEU A 174 2.00 -11.75 14.06
CA LEU A 174 3.11 -10.80 14.00
C LEU A 174 4.45 -11.47 14.28
N ARG A 175 4.54 -12.33 15.30
CA ARG A 175 5.76 -13.09 15.61
C ARG A 175 6.15 -14.02 14.46
N GLU A 176 5.19 -14.70 13.85
CA GLU A 176 5.42 -15.53 12.66
C GLU A 176 5.96 -14.71 11.48
N ALA A 177 5.32 -13.59 11.14
CA ALA A 177 5.74 -12.71 10.06
C ALA A 177 7.15 -12.16 10.30
N LEU A 178 7.45 -11.71 11.52
CA LEU A 178 8.76 -11.21 11.91
C LEU A 178 9.85 -12.27 11.74
N LYS A 179 9.59 -13.50 12.22
CA LYS A 179 10.53 -14.62 12.10
C LYS A 179 10.80 -15.00 10.64
N LEU A 180 9.77 -14.95 9.79
CA LEU A 180 9.94 -15.18 8.36
C LEU A 180 10.81 -14.09 7.74
N MET A 181 10.53 -12.82 8.05
CA MET A 181 11.28 -11.69 7.48
C MET A 181 12.73 -11.61 7.95
N SER A 182 13.02 -11.99 9.21
CA SER A 182 14.40 -12.00 9.71
C SER A 182 15.32 -12.94 8.93
N ASN A 183 14.76 -13.98 8.29
CA ASN A 183 15.55 -14.90 7.46
C ASN A 183 16.02 -14.25 6.14
N TYR A 184 15.28 -13.25 5.66
CA TYR A 184 15.49 -12.64 4.34
C TYR A 184 16.04 -11.21 4.41
N GLU A 185 16.05 -10.60 5.61
CA GLU A 185 16.58 -9.27 5.86
C GLU A 185 18.01 -9.09 5.29
N ARG A 186 18.89 -10.07 5.53
CA ARG A 186 20.27 -10.03 5.02
C ARG A 186 20.33 -9.99 3.50
N VAL A 187 19.40 -10.64 2.81
CA VAL A 187 19.36 -10.63 1.34
C VAL A 187 19.04 -9.23 0.85
N PHE A 188 18.01 -8.59 1.40
CA PHE A 188 17.65 -7.22 1.03
C PHE A 188 18.76 -6.19 1.31
N LEU A 189 19.50 -6.36 2.42
CA LEU A 189 20.49 -5.37 2.85
C LEU A 189 21.91 -5.62 2.30
N GLN A 190 22.29 -6.88 2.08
CA GLN A 190 23.69 -7.25 1.81
C GLN A 190 23.92 -7.82 0.41
N ASP A 191 22.86 -8.21 -0.32
CA ASP A 191 23.03 -8.76 -1.67
C ASP A 191 23.63 -7.71 -2.62
N ARG A 192 24.71 -8.12 -3.30
CA ARG A 192 25.47 -7.23 -4.20
C ARG A 192 24.67 -6.85 -5.45
N SER A 193 23.87 -7.77 -5.98
CA SER A 193 23.09 -7.54 -7.19
C SER A 193 21.95 -6.57 -6.92
N LEU A 194 21.24 -6.73 -5.79
CA LEU A 194 20.25 -5.75 -5.32
C LEU A 194 20.90 -4.38 -5.08
N LYS A 195 22.02 -4.33 -4.35
CA LYS A 195 22.71 -3.07 -4.05
C LYS A 195 23.16 -2.34 -5.33
N SER A 196 23.68 -3.05 -6.32
CA SER A 196 24.10 -2.44 -7.59
C SER A 196 22.93 -1.87 -8.40
N ARG A 197 21.74 -2.48 -8.33
CA ARG A 197 20.53 -2.01 -9.03
C ARG A 197 19.83 -0.85 -8.33
N LEU A 198 19.92 -0.78 -7.00
CA LEU A 198 19.21 0.22 -6.18
C LEU A 198 20.07 1.43 -5.81
N SER A 199 21.38 1.37 -6.05
CA SER A 199 22.30 2.49 -5.78
C SER A 199 22.43 3.43 -6.99
N GLY A 200 22.73 4.70 -6.73
CA GLY A 200 23.02 5.71 -7.76
C GLY A 200 21.88 6.68 -8.06
N GLY A 201 20.64 6.39 -7.64
CA GLY A 201 19.56 7.36 -7.61
C GLY A 201 19.86 8.47 -6.60
N ARG A 202 19.78 9.73 -7.02
CA ARG A 202 19.93 10.90 -6.15
C ARG A 202 18.68 11.76 -6.26
N CYS A 203 18.04 12.04 -5.14
CA CYS A 203 17.08 13.13 -5.02
C CYS A 203 17.85 14.32 -4.44
N SER A 204 17.84 15.46 -5.13
CA SER A 204 18.53 16.69 -4.72
C SER A 204 17.67 17.59 -3.82
N HIS A 205 16.63 17.03 -3.20
CA HIS A 205 15.76 17.69 -2.24
C HIS A 205 16.07 17.21 -0.84
#